data_AF-D3Q2D1-F1
#
_entry.id   AF-D3Q2D1-F1
#
_cell.length_a   1.000
_cell.length_b   1.000
_cell.length_c   1.000
_cell.angle_alpha   90.00
_cell.angle_beta   90.00
_cell.angle_gamma   90.00
#
_symmetry.space_group_name_H-M   'P 1'
#
loop_
_entity.id
_entity.type
_entity.pdbx_description
1 polymer ?
#
loop_
_entity_poly.entity_id
_entity_poly.type
_entity_poly.pdbx_seq_one_letter_code
_entity_poly.pdbx_strand_id
1 'polypeptide(L)'
;MTTQTRKRRGRATEQAVAAAMRADGWPYAEPVGAGRQGSDITGTPGLSLEVKARRGLNLGAWLSQAVRQADDGEVPILVVRLDGQGPASVDEWPSVVPFAVLRRLLRLAGYGNPTPPPPGLDNPVADPAREARGTGETVDYWLGTPGGGDWLGCMACQASAAGRDPAGLAHAPRCPHAEQGAAA
;
A
#
# COMPACT_ATOMS: atom_id res chain seq x y z
N MET A 1 -22.10 -25.50 -18.68
CA MET A 1 -20.67 -25.88 -18.74
C MET A 1 -19.82 -24.62 -18.64
N THR A 2 -19.02 -24.43 -17.58
CA THR A 2 -18.09 -23.28 -17.52
C THR A 2 -16.94 -23.54 -18.51
N THR A 3 -16.75 -22.65 -19.47
CA THR A 3 -15.76 -22.83 -20.54
C THR A 3 -14.34 -22.82 -19.97
N GLN A 4 -13.47 -23.70 -20.46
CA GLN A 4 -12.07 -23.83 -20.03
C GLN A 4 -11.32 -22.48 -20.04
N THR A 5 -11.65 -21.62 -21.00
CA THR A 5 -11.12 -20.24 -21.10
C THR A 5 -11.37 -19.42 -19.84
N ARG A 6 -12.54 -19.53 -19.22
CA ARG A 6 -12.87 -18.80 -17.98
C ARG A 6 -11.99 -19.29 -16.82
N LYS A 7 -11.85 -20.61 -16.67
CA LYS A 7 -11.01 -21.21 -15.63
C LYS A 7 -9.55 -20.80 -15.82
N ARG A 8 -9.04 -20.84 -17.05
CA ARG A 8 -7.69 -20.40 -17.39
C ARG A 8 -7.48 -18.91 -17.08
N ARG A 9 -8.43 -18.05 -17.45
CA ARG A 9 -8.37 -16.61 -17.14
C ARG A 9 -8.36 -16.35 -15.64
N GLY A 10 -9.20 -17.05 -14.87
CA GLY A 10 -9.23 -16.96 -13.40
C GLY A 10 -7.87 -17.29 -12.79
N ARG A 11 -7.33 -18.48 -13.11
CA ARG A 11 -6.02 -18.93 -12.60
C ARG A 11 -4.89 -17.97 -12.96
N ALA A 12 -4.85 -17.49 -14.20
CA ALA A 12 -3.84 -16.51 -14.64
C ALA A 12 -3.97 -15.15 -13.93
N THR A 13 -5.17 -14.82 -13.44
CA THR A 13 -5.41 -13.58 -12.69
C THR A 13 -4.91 -13.71 -11.25
N GLU A 14 -5.26 -14.80 -10.55
CA GLU A 14 -4.75 -15.10 -9.20
C GLU A 14 -3.21 -15.16 -9.19
N GLN A 15 -2.61 -15.81 -10.20
CA GLN A 15 -1.16 -15.88 -10.35
C GLN A 15 -0.52 -14.50 -10.50
N ALA A 16 -1.12 -13.60 -11.28
CA ALA A 16 -0.60 -12.26 -11.49
C ALA A 16 -0.65 -11.43 -10.19
N VAL A 17 -1.77 -11.48 -9.45
CA VAL A 17 -1.89 -10.78 -8.16
C VAL A 17 -0.85 -11.31 -7.17
N ALA A 18 -0.74 -12.64 -7.02
CA ALA A 18 0.26 -13.22 -6.13
C ALA A 18 1.70 -12.84 -6.52
N ALA A 19 2.01 -12.79 -7.83
CA ALA A 19 3.33 -12.39 -8.30
C ALA A 19 3.65 -10.92 -7.97
N ALA A 20 2.69 -10.01 -8.17
CA ALA A 20 2.83 -8.60 -7.80
C ALA A 20 3.06 -8.44 -6.29
N MET A 21 2.22 -9.10 -5.47
CA MET A 21 2.38 -9.05 -4.01
C MET A 21 3.73 -9.60 -3.53
N ARG A 22 4.26 -10.66 -4.15
CA ARG A 22 5.61 -11.14 -3.83
C ARG A 22 6.68 -10.10 -4.13
N ALA A 23 6.55 -9.38 -5.25
CA ALA A 23 7.48 -8.31 -5.62
C ALA A 23 7.44 -7.15 -4.61
N ASP A 24 6.27 -6.88 -4.02
CA ASP A 24 6.04 -5.78 -3.08
C ASP A 24 6.27 -6.14 -1.60
N GLY A 25 6.88 -7.29 -1.32
CA GLY A 25 7.29 -7.66 0.04
C GLY A 25 6.37 -8.61 0.79
N TRP A 26 5.42 -9.27 0.11
CA TRP A 26 4.73 -10.47 0.60
C TRP A 26 5.35 -11.73 -0.01
N PRO A 27 6.56 -12.17 0.42
CA PRO A 27 7.33 -13.22 -0.26
C PRO A 27 6.60 -14.57 -0.33
N TYR A 28 5.66 -14.81 0.59
CA TYR A 28 4.88 -16.05 0.67
C TYR A 28 3.50 -15.94 0.02
N ALA A 29 3.17 -14.85 -0.68
CA ALA A 29 1.88 -14.67 -1.32
C ALA A 29 1.62 -15.76 -2.37
N GLU A 30 0.67 -16.67 -2.18
CA GLU A 30 0.43 -17.81 -3.07
C GLU A 30 -1.03 -17.89 -3.54
N PRO A 31 -1.29 -18.19 -4.83
CA PRO A 31 -2.65 -18.42 -5.29
C PRO A 31 -3.13 -19.78 -4.78
N VAL A 32 -4.28 -19.81 -4.11
CA VAL A 32 -4.82 -21.05 -3.53
C VAL A 32 -5.38 -21.98 -4.63
N GLY A 33 -5.86 -21.38 -5.72
CA GLY A 33 -6.44 -22.09 -6.85
C GLY A 33 -7.90 -22.50 -6.62
N ALA A 34 -8.58 -22.84 -7.71
CA ALA A 34 -10.01 -23.07 -7.72
C ALA A 34 -10.46 -24.21 -6.79
N GLY A 35 -11.39 -23.91 -5.87
CA GLY A 35 -12.18 -24.91 -5.13
C GLY A 35 -11.86 -25.02 -3.63
N ARG A 36 -10.87 -24.30 -3.12
CA ARG A 36 -10.70 -24.10 -1.68
C ARG A 36 -11.57 -22.93 -1.20
N GLN A 37 -12.00 -23.02 0.06
CA GLN A 37 -12.71 -21.95 0.74
C GLN A 37 -11.71 -21.01 1.41
N GLY A 38 -12.10 -19.75 1.58
CA GLY A 38 -11.25 -18.70 2.15
C GLY A 38 -10.68 -17.78 1.08
N SER A 39 -9.60 -17.08 1.42
CA SER A 39 -8.94 -16.11 0.53
C SER A 39 -8.37 -16.78 -0.72
N ASP A 40 -8.49 -16.10 -1.86
CA ASP A 40 -7.93 -16.52 -3.14
C ASP A 40 -6.39 -16.47 -3.13
N ILE A 41 -5.78 -15.64 -2.29
CA ILE A 41 -4.32 -15.50 -2.10
C ILE A 41 -3.97 -15.73 -0.62
N THR A 42 -3.09 -16.69 -0.34
CA THR A 42 -2.59 -16.98 1.03
C THR A 42 -1.18 -16.45 1.25
N GLY A 43 -0.66 -16.52 2.48
CA GLY A 43 0.69 -16.06 2.80
C GLY A 43 0.80 -14.54 2.87
N THR A 44 -0.32 -13.88 3.11
CA THR A 44 -0.50 -12.43 3.24
C THR A 44 -1.11 -12.10 4.60
N PRO A 45 -0.34 -12.15 5.71
CA PRO A 45 -0.89 -12.01 7.06
C PRO A 45 -1.68 -10.72 7.24
N GLY A 46 -2.87 -10.82 7.82
CA GLY A 46 -3.78 -9.69 8.05
C GLY A 46 -4.55 -9.23 6.81
N LEU A 47 -4.45 -9.92 5.68
CA LEU A 47 -5.18 -9.60 4.45
C LEU A 47 -6.04 -10.78 4.02
N SER A 48 -7.29 -10.48 3.64
CA SER A 48 -8.20 -11.43 3.00
C SER A 48 -8.50 -10.97 1.58
N LEU A 49 -7.85 -11.59 0.61
CA LEU A 49 -7.95 -11.23 -0.81
C LEU A 49 -8.98 -12.10 -1.55
N GLU A 50 -9.87 -11.45 -2.29
CA GLU A 50 -10.79 -12.05 -3.25
C GLU A 50 -10.46 -11.50 -4.65
N VAL A 51 -10.29 -12.37 -5.65
CA VAL A 51 -9.88 -12.03 -7.01
C VAL A 51 -10.98 -12.38 -8.02
N LYS A 52 -11.31 -11.45 -8.92
CA LYS A 52 -12.36 -11.65 -9.94
C LYS A 52 -11.92 -11.19 -11.32
N ALA A 53 -12.11 -12.07 -12.32
CA ALA A 53 -11.79 -11.81 -13.72
C ALA A 53 -12.94 -12.24 -14.65
N ARG A 54 -14.14 -11.71 -14.43
CA ARG A 54 -15.35 -12.09 -15.17
C ARG A 54 -16.13 -10.88 -15.67
N ARG A 55 -16.82 -11.07 -16.80
CA ARG A 55 -17.82 -10.13 -17.33
C ARG A 55 -19.03 -10.04 -16.41
N GLY A 56 -19.68 -8.88 -16.39
CA GLY A 56 -20.81 -8.59 -15.51
C GLY A 56 -20.33 -8.21 -14.13
N LEU A 57 -20.08 -6.90 -13.94
CA LEU A 57 -19.61 -6.34 -12.69
C LEU A 57 -20.71 -6.48 -11.62
N ASN A 58 -20.41 -7.20 -10.53
CA ASN A 58 -21.30 -7.29 -9.37
C ASN A 58 -20.50 -7.00 -8.10
N LEU A 59 -20.03 -5.75 -8.00
CA LEU A 59 -19.17 -5.32 -6.89
C LEU A 59 -19.84 -5.53 -5.54
N GLY A 60 -21.14 -5.24 -5.41
CA GLY A 60 -21.85 -5.37 -4.14
C GLY A 60 -21.84 -6.81 -3.60
N ALA A 61 -22.11 -7.80 -4.45
CA ALA A 61 -22.08 -9.20 -4.04
C ALA A 61 -20.65 -9.70 -3.77
N TRP A 62 -19.67 -9.31 -4.60
CA TRP A 62 -18.28 -9.73 -4.43
C TRP A 62 -17.64 -9.10 -3.20
N LEU A 63 -17.89 -7.82 -2.93
CA LEU A 63 -17.39 -7.15 -1.74
C LEU A 63 -18.04 -7.72 -0.48
N SER A 64 -19.35 -7.99 -0.51
CA SER A 64 -20.04 -8.69 0.58
C SER A 64 -19.49 -10.10 0.82
N GLN A 65 -18.95 -10.76 -0.21
CA GLN A 65 -18.28 -12.04 -0.04
C GLN A 65 -16.91 -11.86 0.61
N ALA A 66 -16.08 -10.94 0.11
CA ALA A 66 -14.77 -10.64 0.67
C ALA A 66 -14.84 -10.27 2.16
N VAL A 67 -15.81 -9.42 2.53
CA VAL A 67 -16.04 -9.04 3.95
C VAL A 67 -16.44 -10.23 4.82
N ARG A 68 -17.25 -11.16 4.30
CA ARG A 68 -17.70 -12.34 5.06
C ARG A 68 -16.62 -13.41 5.23
N GLN A 69 -15.61 -13.42 4.36
CA GLN A 69 -14.51 -14.39 4.39
C GLN A 69 -13.32 -13.90 5.19
N ALA A 70 -13.23 -12.59 5.44
CA ALA A 70 -12.18 -12.02 6.27
C ALA A 70 -12.42 -12.38 7.74
N ASP A 71 -11.38 -12.88 8.40
CA ASP A 71 -11.40 -13.11 9.85
C ASP A 71 -11.25 -11.80 10.63
N ASP A 72 -11.51 -11.85 11.94
CA ASP A 72 -11.34 -10.69 12.82
C ASP A 72 -9.91 -10.15 12.75
N GLY A 73 -9.77 -8.89 12.37
CA GLY A 73 -8.47 -8.22 12.22
C GLY A 73 -7.88 -8.28 10.80
N GLU A 74 -8.48 -9.05 9.89
CA GLU A 74 -8.09 -9.04 8.48
C GLU A 74 -8.71 -7.87 7.70
N VAL A 75 -7.98 -7.41 6.69
CA VAL A 75 -8.46 -6.39 5.75
C VAL A 75 -9.07 -7.10 4.53
N PRO A 76 -10.39 -6.99 4.28
CA PRO A 76 -11.01 -7.55 3.10
C PRO A 76 -10.69 -6.70 1.86
N ILE A 77 -10.12 -7.33 0.84
CA ILE A 77 -9.73 -6.68 -0.42
C ILE A 77 -10.28 -7.48 -1.60
N LEU A 78 -11.02 -6.80 -2.48
CA LEU A 78 -11.48 -7.34 -3.75
C LEU A 78 -10.62 -6.77 -4.89
N VAL A 79 -9.90 -7.62 -5.60
CA VAL A 79 -9.14 -7.25 -6.82
C VAL A 79 -9.93 -7.68 -8.06
N VAL A 80 -10.17 -6.75 -8.98
CA VAL A 80 -10.98 -6.99 -10.17
C VAL A 80 -10.15 -6.77 -11.43
N ARG A 81 -9.97 -7.82 -12.22
CA ARG A 81 -9.41 -7.71 -13.57
C ARG A 81 -10.51 -7.44 -14.59
N LEU A 82 -10.51 -6.23 -15.15
CA LEU A 82 -11.44 -5.82 -16.18
C LEU A 82 -11.14 -6.46 -17.55
N ASP A 83 -12.07 -6.34 -18.48
CA ASP A 83 -11.84 -6.72 -19.87
C ASP A 83 -10.83 -5.77 -20.54
N GLY A 84 -9.96 -6.32 -21.39
CA GLY A 84 -8.83 -5.58 -21.99
C GLY A 84 -7.56 -5.60 -21.14
N GLN A 85 -7.65 -5.92 -19.84
CA GLN A 85 -6.49 -5.96 -18.95
C GLN A 85 -5.77 -7.32 -18.96
N GLY A 86 -4.43 -7.27 -18.88
CA GLY A 86 -3.52 -8.42 -18.86
C GLY A 86 -2.61 -8.41 -17.62
N PRO A 87 -1.88 -9.50 -17.35
CA PRO A 87 -0.93 -9.53 -16.22
C PRO A 87 0.12 -8.40 -16.25
N ALA A 88 0.49 -7.92 -17.43
CA ALA A 88 1.43 -6.80 -17.58
C ALA A 88 0.88 -5.46 -17.07
N SER A 89 -0.44 -5.34 -16.85
CA SER A 89 -1.11 -4.13 -16.36
C SER A 89 -1.74 -4.38 -14.98
N VAL A 90 -1.16 -5.29 -14.18
CA VAL A 90 -1.75 -5.74 -12.89
C VAL A 90 -1.92 -4.59 -11.90
N ASP A 91 -1.00 -3.62 -11.91
CA ASP A 91 -1.03 -2.45 -11.01
C ASP A 91 -2.17 -1.47 -11.35
N GLU A 92 -2.77 -1.61 -12.53
CA GLU A 92 -3.92 -0.82 -12.97
C GLU A 92 -5.26 -1.52 -12.67
N TRP A 93 -5.24 -2.70 -12.05
CA TRP A 93 -6.48 -3.42 -11.75
C TRP A 93 -7.19 -2.79 -10.55
N PRO A 94 -8.50 -2.50 -10.66
CA PRO A 94 -9.25 -1.95 -9.53
C PRO A 94 -9.16 -2.84 -8.29
N SER A 95 -8.77 -2.23 -7.18
CA SER A 95 -8.87 -2.80 -5.83
C SER A 95 -9.98 -2.10 -5.07
N VAL A 96 -10.90 -2.88 -4.52
CA VAL A 96 -12.10 -2.40 -3.85
C VAL A 96 -12.08 -2.88 -2.40
N VAL A 97 -12.29 -1.94 -1.49
CA VAL A 97 -12.39 -2.18 -0.05
C VAL A 97 -13.62 -1.43 0.49
N PRO A 98 -14.17 -1.80 1.66
CA PRO A 98 -15.17 -0.97 2.31
C PRO A 98 -14.63 0.45 2.55
N PHE A 99 -15.44 1.48 2.35
CA PHE A 99 -14.96 2.86 2.48
C PHE A 99 -14.41 3.19 3.88
N ALA A 100 -14.97 2.57 4.93
CA ALA A 100 -14.45 2.69 6.28
C ALA A 100 -13.01 2.16 6.41
N VAL A 101 -12.69 1.05 5.74
CA VAL A 101 -11.35 0.45 5.70
C VAL A 101 -10.39 1.39 4.97
N LEU A 102 -10.76 1.89 3.78
CA LEU A 102 -9.93 2.84 3.04
C LEU A 102 -9.58 4.07 3.89
N ARG A 103 -10.58 4.68 4.53
CA ARG A 103 -10.33 5.84 5.41
C ARG A 103 -9.39 5.49 6.56
N ARG A 104 -9.51 4.31 7.16
CA ARG A 104 -8.60 3.86 8.22
C ARG A 104 -7.17 3.72 7.69
N LEU A 105 -7.00 3.09 6.53
CA LEU A 105 -5.69 2.94 5.87
C LEU A 105 -5.07 4.30 5.55
N LEU A 106 -5.86 5.24 5.01
CA LEU A 106 -5.38 6.60 4.74
C LEU A 106 -4.92 7.31 6.03
N ARG A 107 -5.67 7.19 7.12
CA ARG A 107 -5.26 7.77 8.42
C ARG A 107 -3.98 7.14 8.95
N LEU A 108 -3.84 5.80 8.85
CA LEU A 108 -2.62 5.10 9.24
C LEU A 108 -1.42 5.50 8.37
N ALA A 109 -1.65 5.81 7.10
CA ALA A 109 -0.65 6.35 6.18
C ALA A 109 -0.36 7.86 6.40
N GLY A 110 -0.91 8.48 7.46
CA GLY A 110 -0.66 9.88 7.82
C GLY A 110 -1.53 10.90 7.08
N TYR A 111 -2.53 10.46 6.32
CA TYR A 111 -3.46 11.36 5.64
C TYR A 111 -4.60 11.81 6.55
N GLY A 112 -4.95 13.09 6.43
CA GLY A 112 -6.03 13.73 7.18
C GLY A 112 -5.50 14.36 8.48
N ASN A 113 -5.93 15.59 8.74
CA ASN A 113 -5.64 16.24 10.02
C ASN A 113 -6.53 15.62 11.11
N PRO A 114 -6.05 15.51 12.36
CA PRO A 114 -6.93 15.24 13.49
C PRO A 114 -8.02 16.31 13.49
N THR A 115 -9.29 15.91 13.40
CA THR A 115 -10.37 16.85 13.71
C THR A 115 -10.24 17.15 15.20
N PRO A 116 -10.03 18.42 15.60
CA PRO A 116 -10.13 18.75 17.01
C PRO A 116 -11.52 18.31 17.49
N PRO A 117 -11.62 17.79 18.73
CA PRO A 117 -12.94 17.46 19.27
C PRO A 117 -13.84 18.69 19.17
N PRO A 118 -15.16 18.50 18.99
CA PRO A 118 -16.09 19.62 18.99
C PRO A 118 -15.90 20.46 20.27
N PRO A 119 -16.07 21.80 20.22
CA PRO A 119 -15.89 22.66 21.38
C PRO A 119 -16.74 22.16 22.56
N GLY A 120 -16.13 22.01 23.74
CA GLY A 120 -16.81 21.57 24.96
C GLY A 120 -16.78 20.06 25.24
N LEU A 121 -16.02 19.28 24.46
CA LEU A 121 -15.63 17.91 24.83
C LEU A 121 -14.10 17.83 24.88
N ASP A 122 -13.53 18.16 26.03
CA ASP A 122 -12.13 17.96 26.38
C ASP A 122 -11.85 16.45 26.47
N ASN A 123 -11.47 15.86 25.34
CA ASN A 123 -11.01 14.47 25.27
C ASN A 123 -9.47 14.46 25.25
N PRO A 124 -8.79 13.91 26.28
CA PRO A 124 -7.35 13.99 26.44
C PRO A 124 -6.60 12.91 25.64
N VAL A 125 -7.13 12.47 24.50
CA VAL A 125 -6.37 11.55 23.65
C VAL A 125 -5.38 12.40 22.87
N ALA A 126 -4.21 12.58 23.48
CA ALA A 126 -3.03 13.17 22.88
C ALA A 126 -2.86 12.60 21.47
N ASP A 127 -2.78 13.52 20.51
CA ASP A 127 -2.27 13.21 19.19
C ASP A 127 -0.75 13.06 19.32
N PRO A 128 -0.18 11.84 19.28
CA PRO A 128 1.26 11.67 19.43
C PRO A 128 2.04 12.39 18.32
N ALA A 129 1.41 12.65 17.16
CA ALA A 129 2.02 13.43 16.08
C ALA A 129 2.05 14.95 16.34
N ARG A 130 1.30 15.43 17.34
CA ARG A 130 1.30 16.83 17.78
C ARG A 130 2.32 17.08 18.89
N GLU A 131 2.52 16.12 19.79
CA GLU A 131 3.55 16.22 20.84
C GLU A 131 4.98 16.21 20.26
N ALA A 132 5.22 15.38 19.24
CA ALA A 132 6.53 15.32 18.57
C ALA A 132 6.94 16.61 17.83
N ARG A 133 5.99 17.52 17.54
CA ARG A 133 6.27 18.80 16.85
C ARG A 133 6.50 19.96 17.81
N GLY A 134 6.28 19.78 19.12
CA GLY A 134 6.31 20.84 20.11
C GLY A 134 7.64 21.03 20.85
N THR A 135 8.53 20.04 20.85
CA THR A 135 9.73 20.05 21.70
C THR A 135 11.02 20.42 20.98
N GLY A 136 11.01 20.55 19.64
CA GLY A 136 12.25 20.70 18.87
C GLY A 136 13.19 19.49 18.98
N GLU A 137 12.72 18.40 19.59
CA GLU A 137 13.44 17.16 19.77
C GLU A 137 12.99 16.22 18.66
N THR A 138 13.91 15.89 17.74
CA THR A 138 13.71 14.80 16.79
C THR A 138 13.48 13.52 17.58
N VAL A 139 12.24 13.08 17.63
CA VAL A 139 11.90 11.78 18.19
C VAL A 139 12.33 10.73 17.17
N ASP A 140 13.56 10.24 17.31
CA ASP A 140 14.04 9.06 16.62
C ASP A 140 13.17 7.88 17.07
N TYR A 141 12.12 7.58 16.30
CA TYR A 141 11.49 6.27 16.38
C TYR A 141 12.51 5.25 15.89
N TRP A 142 13.19 4.65 16.85
CA TRP A 142 13.97 3.43 16.70
C TRP A 142 13.04 2.32 16.18
N LEU A 143 12.87 2.24 14.87
CA LEU A 143 12.44 1.02 14.19
C LEU A 143 13.61 0.05 14.29
N GLY A 144 13.54 -0.84 15.28
CA GLY A 144 14.45 -1.97 15.35
C GLY A 144 14.31 -2.83 14.10
N THR A 145 15.34 -2.86 13.26
CA THR A 145 16.07 -4.08 12.92
C THR A 145 17.42 -3.75 12.25
N PRO A 146 18.48 -4.52 12.52
CA PRO A 146 19.81 -4.26 11.99
C PRO A 146 19.90 -4.68 10.52
N GLY A 147 20.35 -3.76 9.67
CA GLY A 147 20.82 -4.04 8.32
C GLY A 147 19.74 -4.01 7.24
N GLY A 148 19.61 -2.88 6.55
CA GLY A 148 18.82 -2.77 5.34
C GLY A 148 18.61 -1.32 4.95
N GLY A 149 19.40 -0.84 3.99
CA GLY A 149 19.41 0.56 3.55
C GLY A 149 18.06 1.06 3.03
N ASP A 150 17.81 2.32 3.31
CA ASP A 150 16.61 3.09 3.03
C ASP A 150 16.41 3.29 1.51
N TRP A 151 15.46 2.59 0.92
CA TRP A 151 15.15 2.65 -0.53
C TRP A 151 14.30 3.87 -0.92
N LEU A 152 13.71 4.60 0.04
CA LEU A 152 12.87 5.76 -0.25
C LEU A 152 13.66 7.07 -0.37
N GLY A 153 14.92 7.11 0.10
CA GLY A 153 15.83 8.25 -0.09
C GLY A 153 16.46 8.35 -1.50
N CYS A 154 16.40 7.29 -2.31
CA CYS A 154 17.21 7.21 -3.53
C CYS A 154 16.53 7.79 -4.79
N MET A 155 15.19 7.87 -4.85
CA MET A 155 14.51 8.40 -6.05
C MET A 155 14.42 9.94 -6.10
N ALA A 156 14.45 10.64 -4.97
CA ALA A 156 14.42 12.10 -4.96
C ALA A 156 15.75 12.74 -5.40
N CYS A 157 16.87 12.01 -5.33
CA CYS A 157 18.19 12.53 -5.65
C CYS A 157 18.58 12.38 -7.14
N GLN A 158 18.02 11.41 -7.87
CA GLN A 158 18.37 11.19 -9.29
C GLN A 158 17.62 12.08 -10.27
N ALA A 159 16.49 12.69 -9.88
CA ALA A 159 15.75 13.60 -10.74
C ALA A 159 16.40 15.00 -10.88
N SER A 160 17.38 15.34 -10.04
CA SER A 160 18.04 16.66 -10.06
C SER A 160 19.36 16.72 -10.85
N ALA A 161 19.84 15.60 -11.41
CA ALA A 161 21.13 15.55 -12.10
C ALA A 161 21.03 15.69 -13.65
N ALA A 162 19.83 15.79 -14.21
CA ALA A 162 19.61 15.86 -15.66
C ALA A 162 18.93 17.18 -16.06
N GLY A 163 19.67 18.29 -16.00
CA GLY A 163 19.23 19.58 -16.54
C GLY A 163 20.31 20.64 -16.45
N ARG A 164 21.05 20.86 -17.52
CA ARG A 164 21.84 22.09 -17.70
C ARG A 164 20.89 23.21 -18.11
N ASP A 165 20.96 24.34 -17.44
CA ASP A 165 20.58 25.64 -18.01
C ASP A 165 21.65 26.69 -17.64
N PRO A 166 22.27 27.38 -18.63
CA PRO A 166 23.43 28.25 -18.42
C PRO A 166 23.03 29.71 -18.22
N ALA A 167 22.27 30.00 -17.16
CA ALA A 167 21.98 31.37 -16.76
C ALA A 167 21.83 31.44 -15.22
N GLY A 168 22.79 32.10 -14.58
CA GLY A 168 22.95 32.10 -13.14
C GLY A 168 21.80 32.72 -12.33
N LEU A 169 21.86 32.36 -11.04
CA LEU A 169 21.21 32.95 -9.85
C LEU A 169 19.79 32.46 -9.49
N ALA A 170 19.75 31.42 -8.65
CA ALA A 170 19.01 31.41 -7.38
C ALA A 170 19.62 30.36 -6.44
N HIS A 171 19.85 30.72 -5.16
CA HIS A 171 20.44 29.84 -4.15
C HIS A 171 19.55 28.62 -3.84
N ALA A 172 20.08 27.42 -4.04
CA ALA A 172 19.56 26.21 -3.41
C ALA A 172 19.95 26.20 -1.91
N PRO A 173 19.07 25.75 -0.99
CA PRO A 173 19.45 25.52 0.39
C PRO A 173 20.52 24.41 0.48
N ARG A 174 21.62 24.70 1.18
CA ARG A 174 22.71 23.74 1.41
C ARG A 174 22.21 22.60 2.32
N CYS A 175 22.49 21.35 1.94
CA CYS A 175 22.32 20.18 2.79
C CYS A 175 23.26 20.27 4.02
N PRO A 176 22.77 20.05 5.26
CA PRO A 176 23.56 20.27 6.48
C PRO A 176 24.56 19.15 6.84
N HIS A 177 24.83 18.16 5.98
CA HIS A 177 25.65 16.99 6.35
C HIS A 177 26.84 16.69 5.42
N ALA A 178 27.32 17.65 4.62
CA ALA A 178 28.40 17.39 3.66
C ALA A 178 29.83 17.73 4.14
N GLU A 179 30.04 18.07 5.42
CA GLU A 179 31.39 18.35 5.93
C GLU A 179 31.62 17.70 7.30
N GLN A 180 32.07 16.45 7.28
CA GLN A 180 32.93 15.85 8.31
C GLN A 180 33.39 14.46 7.84
N GLY A 181 34.66 14.33 7.43
CA GLY A 181 35.28 13.04 7.20
C GLY A 181 36.33 12.96 6.09
N ALA A 182 37.25 13.92 6.00
CA ALA A 182 38.50 13.74 5.26
C ALA A 182 39.61 14.62 5.85
N ALA A 183 40.19 14.18 6.96
CA ALA A 183 41.52 14.61 7.40
C ALA A 183 42.14 13.51 8.28
N ALA A 184 43.22 12.93 7.74
CA ALA A 184 44.35 12.21 8.35
C ALA A 184 44.10 11.24 9.51
#